data_AF-A0A377ZUS7-F1
#
_entry.id   AF-A0A377ZUS7-F1
#
_cell.length_a   1.000
_cell.length_b   1.000
_cell.length_c   1.000
_cell.angle_alpha   90.00
_cell.angle_beta   90.00
_cell.angle_gamma   90.00
#
_symmetry.space_group_name_H-M   'P 1'
#
loop_
_entity.id
_entity.type
_entity.pdbx_description
1 polymer ?
#
loop_
_entity_poly.entity_id
_entity_poly.type
_entity_poly.pdbx_seq_one_letter_code
_entity_poly.pdbx_strand_id
1 'polypeptide(L)'
;MVWLIDAWFGFQPRETLQRLLQQAGVEQVIEVWNHISPELAVARYASRLATRPPGHPGEEYLPELAQLAGRAQPMSLGPVLTIDQRHPLQIEPVIQWLVGTIAEQHSGFTDYAYSS
;
A
#
# COMPACT_ATOMS: atom_id res chain seq x y z
N MET A 1 8.30 -18.68 -6.52
CA MET A 1 9.00 -17.91 -5.47
C MET A 1 8.27 -16.59 -5.33
N VAL A 2 8.04 -16.11 -4.10
CA VAL A 2 7.33 -14.85 -3.85
C VAL A 2 8.33 -13.84 -3.29
N TRP A 3 8.28 -12.60 -3.79
CA TRP A 3 9.07 -11.48 -3.31
C TRP A 3 8.14 -10.43 -2.73
N LEU A 4 8.49 -9.87 -1.58
CA LEU A 4 7.74 -8.79 -0.94
C LEU A 4 8.52 -7.48 -1.06
N ILE A 5 7.85 -6.44 -1.54
CA ILE A 5 8.38 -5.07 -1.58
C ILE A 5 7.44 -4.21 -0.73
N ASP A 6 7.96 -3.66 0.36
CA ASP A 6 7.28 -2.61 1.12
C ASP A 6 7.89 -1.27 0.74
N ALA A 7 7.13 -0.49 -0.03
CA ALA A 7 7.58 0.79 -0.50
C ALA A 7 6.39 1.74 -0.65
N TRP A 8 6.60 2.99 -0.23
CA TRP A 8 5.83 4.08 -0.78
C TRP A 8 6.51 4.52 -2.08
N PHE A 9 5.97 4.11 -3.22
CA PHE A 9 6.51 4.46 -4.54
C PHE A 9 6.40 5.98 -4.88
N GLY A 10 5.87 6.79 -3.97
CA GLY A 10 5.74 8.25 -4.13
C GLY A 10 4.99 8.62 -5.42
N PHE A 11 5.59 9.55 -6.19
CA PHE A 11 5.17 9.93 -7.55
C PHE A 11 6.09 9.37 -8.62
N GLN A 12 6.80 8.27 -8.33
CA GLN A 12 7.50 7.59 -9.41
C GLN A 12 6.46 7.19 -10.46
N PRO A 13 6.69 7.48 -11.75
CA PRO A 13 5.74 7.11 -12.79
C PRO A 13 5.46 5.62 -12.73
N ARG A 14 4.18 5.25 -12.77
CA ARG A 14 3.73 3.85 -12.77
C ARG A 14 4.45 3.02 -13.85
N GLU A 15 4.72 3.65 -14.99
CA GLU A 15 5.42 3.08 -16.14
C GLU A 15 6.86 2.69 -15.82
N THR A 16 7.51 3.41 -14.91
CA THR A 16 8.86 3.08 -14.46
C THR A 16 8.85 1.77 -13.68
N LEU A 17 7.93 1.63 -12.72
CA LEU A 17 7.76 0.40 -11.97
C LEU A 17 7.41 -0.77 -12.90
N GLN A 18 6.45 -0.58 -13.81
CA GLN A 18 6.05 -1.59 -14.78
C GLN A 18 7.23 -2.09 -15.62
N ARG A 19 8.05 -1.17 -16.16
CA ARG A 19 9.24 -1.52 -16.94
C ARG A 19 10.26 -2.31 -16.12
N LEU A 20 10.51 -1.90 -14.89
CA LEU A 20 11.49 -2.57 -14.01
C LEU A 20 11.03 -3.99 -13.64
N LEU A 21 9.73 -4.16 -13.35
CA LEU A 21 9.13 -5.48 -13.10
C LEU A 21 9.25 -6.38 -14.32
N GLN A 22 8.98 -5.85 -15.51
CA GLN A 22 9.15 -6.59 -16.77
C GLN A 22 10.61 -7.00 -17.00
N GLN A 23 11.57 -6.09 -16.79
CA GLN A 23 13.00 -6.38 -16.94
C GLN A 23 13.50 -7.42 -15.93
N ALA A 24 12.92 -7.44 -14.73
CA ALA A 24 13.20 -8.45 -13.71
C ALA A 24 12.52 -9.80 -13.98
N GLY A 25 11.71 -9.92 -15.05
CA GLY A 25 10.99 -11.16 -15.37
C GLY A 25 9.85 -11.47 -14.41
N VAL A 26 9.25 -10.45 -13.78
CA VAL A 26 8.09 -10.62 -12.90
C VAL A 26 6.86 -10.90 -13.75
N GLU A 27 6.26 -12.08 -13.56
CA GLU A 27 5.09 -12.53 -14.33
C GLU A 27 3.76 -12.14 -13.68
N GLN A 28 3.74 -12.05 -12.34
CA GLN A 28 2.54 -11.73 -11.57
C GLN A 28 2.85 -10.62 -10.57
N VAL A 29 2.01 -9.59 -10.55
CA VAL A 29 2.05 -8.50 -9.58
C VAL A 29 0.78 -8.54 -8.76
N ILE A 30 0.92 -8.49 -7.44
CA ILE A 30 -0.19 -8.41 -6.49
C ILE A 30 0.12 -7.22 -5.59
N GLU A 31 -0.85 -6.33 -5.41
CA GLU A 31 -0.68 -5.12 -4.62
C GLU A 31 -1.56 -5.15 -3.37
N VAL A 32 -0.95 -4.86 -2.21
CA VAL A 32 -1.67 -4.58 -0.97
C VAL A 32 -1.55 -3.08 -0.71
N TRP A 33 -2.64 -2.35 -0.93
CA TRP A 33 -2.70 -0.91 -0.80
C TRP A 33 -3.16 -0.51 0.61
N ASN A 34 -2.26 0.07 1.41
CA ASN A 34 -2.57 0.56 2.75
C ASN A 34 -3.18 1.98 2.69
N HIS A 35 -4.47 2.05 2.37
CA HIS A 35 -5.19 3.32 2.30
C HIS A 35 -5.29 3.99 3.67
N ILE A 36 -4.88 5.25 3.75
CA ILE A 36 -4.85 6.05 4.98
C ILE A 36 -5.26 7.49 4.67
N SER A 37 -6.06 8.10 5.54
CA SER A 37 -6.41 9.52 5.37
C SER A 37 -5.23 10.45 5.69
N PRO A 38 -5.17 11.66 5.10
CA PRO A 38 -4.14 12.64 5.43
C PRO A 38 -4.00 12.91 6.92
N GLU A 39 -5.11 13.07 7.61
CA GLU A 39 -5.17 13.41 9.04
C GLU A 39 -4.57 12.27 9.88
N LEU A 40 -4.94 11.03 9.55
CA LEU A 40 -4.45 9.86 10.27
C LEU A 40 -2.96 9.60 9.98
N ALA A 41 -2.49 9.86 8.75
CA ALA A 41 -1.09 9.75 8.39
C ALA A 41 -0.23 10.76 9.18
N VAL A 42 -0.66 12.03 9.23
CA VAL A 42 -0.01 13.09 10.01
C VAL A 42 0.00 12.75 11.50
N ALA A 43 -1.14 12.38 12.08
CA ALA A 43 -1.24 12.07 13.50
C ALA A 43 -0.30 10.91 13.89
N ARG A 44 -0.27 9.83 13.10
CA ARG A 44 0.63 8.70 13.33
C ARG A 44 2.09 9.05 13.06
N TYR A 45 2.40 9.97 12.15
CA TYR A 45 3.77 10.43 11.93
C TYR A 45 4.25 11.25 13.12
N ALA A 46 3.47 12.25 13.53
CA ALA A 46 3.76 13.14 14.65
C ALA A 46 4.00 12.36 15.95
N SER A 47 3.20 11.34 16.24
CA SER A 47 3.37 10.52 17.45
C SER A 47 4.68 9.72 17.49
N ARG A 48 5.35 9.56 16.34
CA ARG A 48 6.62 8.83 16.21
C ARG A 48 7.83 9.75 16.04
N LEU A 49 7.66 11.08 16.00
CA LEU A 49 8.77 12.02 15.82
C LEU A 49 9.88 11.82 16.85
N ALA A 50 9.51 11.61 18.12
CA ALA A 50 10.46 11.42 19.22
C ALA A 50 11.27 10.12 19.12
N THR A 51 10.81 9.13 18.36
CA THR A 51 11.42 7.78 18.27
C THR A 51 11.90 7.44 16.87
N ARG A 52 11.84 8.39 15.91
CA ARG A 52 12.31 8.15 14.55
C ARG A 52 13.84 8.11 14.48
N PRO A 53 14.42 7.15 13.75
CA PRO A 53 15.85 7.12 13.49
C PRO A 53 16.35 8.40 12.80
N PRO A 54 17.63 8.78 13.00
CA PRO A 54 18.26 9.88 12.26
C PRO A 54 18.15 9.70 10.74
N GLY A 55 17.89 10.78 10.02
CA GLY A 55 17.75 10.80 8.56
C GLY A 55 16.31 10.81 8.04
N HIS A 56 15.31 10.70 8.93
CA HIS A 56 13.91 10.94 8.58
C HIS A 56 13.52 12.41 8.76
N PRO A 57 12.64 12.97 7.89
CA PRO A 57 12.18 14.36 8.03
C PRO A 57 11.51 14.63 9.39
N GLY A 58 11.68 15.84 9.91
CA GLY A 58 11.09 16.25 11.18
C GLY A 58 9.62 16.66 11.05
N GLU A 59 9.17 17.47 12.00
CA GLU A 59 7.81 18.02 12.05
C GLU A 59 7.47 18.88 10.82
N GLU A 60 8.49 19.52 10.22
CA GLU A 60 8.38 20.34 9.01
C GLU A 60 7.79 19.59 7.80
N TYR A 61 7.84 18.25 7.82
CA TYR A 61 7.30 17.39 6.76
C TYR A 61 5.80 17.11 6.89
N LEU A 62 5.18 17.36 8.06
CA LEU A 62 3.77 17.01 8.28
C LEU A 62 2.80 17.65 7.25
N PRO A 63 2.95 18.93 6.87
CA PRO A 63 2.07 19.53 5.86
C PRO A 63 2.23 18.88 4.48
N GLU A 64 3.46 18.55 4.08
CA GLU A 64 3.72 17.84 2.84
C GLU A 64 3.10 16.44 2.90
N LEU A 65 3.35 15.70 3.97
CA LEU A 65 2.79 14.35 4.18
C LEU A 65 1.27 14.31 4.01
N ALA A 66 0.55 15.30 4.54
CA ALA A 66 -0.91 15.39 4.35
C ALA A 66 -1.29 15.49 2.87
N GLN A 67 -0.62 16.38 2.13
CA GLN A 67 -0.87 16.55 0.69
C GLN A 67 -0.53 15.27 -0.08
N LEU A 68 0.57 14.60 0.27
CA LEU A 68 1.00 13.35 -0.33
C LEU A 68 -0.03 12.24 -0.12
N ALA A 69 -0.45 12.02 1.13
CA ALA A 69 -1.44 11.01 1.48
C ALA A 69 -2.78 11.28 0.77
N GLY A 70 -3.19 12.54 0.64
CA GLY A 70 -4.48 12.91 0.03
C GLY A 70 -4.58 12.66 -1.47
N ARG A 71 -3.44 12.53 -2.17
CA ARG A 71 -3.40 12.27 -3.61
C ARG A 71 -2.82 10.91 -3.99
N ALA A 72 -2.32 10.15 -3.02
CA ALA A 72 -1.73 8.84 -3.27
C ALA A 72 -2.80 7.87 -3.80
N GLN A 73 -2.42 7.04 -4.75
CA GLN A 73 -3.27 6.04 -5.39
C GLN A 73 -2.47 4.75 -5.57
N PRO A 74 -3.14 3.58 -5.61
CA PRO A 74 -2.47 2.32 -5.91
C PRO A 74 -1.82 2.35 -7.30
N MET A 75 -0.74 1.57 -7.45
CA MET A 75 -0.08 1.41 -8.73
C MET A 75 -0.90 0.57 -9.71
N SER A 76 -1.79 -0.29 -9.22
CA SER A 76 -2.78 -1.08 -9.95
C SER A 76 -2.23 -1.80 -11.17
N LEU A 77 -1.03 -2.40 -11.04
CA LEU A 77 -0.35 -3.21 -12.07
C LEU A 77 -0.81 -4.68 -12.08
N GLY A 78 -1.68 -5.07 -11.14
CA GLY A 78 -2.32 -6.37 -11.02
C GLY A 78 -3.49 -6.29 -10.03
N PRO A 79 -3.97 -7.42 -9.47
CA PRO A 79 -5.00 -7.39 -8.43
C PRO A 79 -4.57 -6.55 -7.23
N VAL A 80 -5.50 -5.73 -6.72
CA VAL A 80 -5.26 -4.82 -5.59
C VAL A 80 -6.19 -5.19 -4.44
N LEU A 81 -5.62 -5.45 -3.26
CA LEU A 81 -6.34 -5.49 -2.00
C LEU A 81 -6.15 -4.17 -1.27
N THR A 82 -7.24 -3.44 -1.02
CA THR A 82 -7.18 -2.19 -0.25
C THR A 82 -7.44 -2.48 1.23
N ILE A 83 -6.53 -2.04 2.09
CA ILE A 83 -6.65 -2.09 3.55
C ILE A 83 -6.91 -0.68 4.05
N ASP A 84 -8.06 -0.50 4.71
CA ASP A 84 -8.39 0.75 5.39
C ASP A 84 -7.68 0.84 6.75
N GLN A 85 -6.67 1.71 6.82
CA GLN A 85 -5.83 1.90 7.99
C GLN A 85 -6.54 2.58 9.18
N ARG A 86 -7.80 3.00 9.03
CA ARG A 86 -8.64 3.46 10.15
C ARG A 86 -8.98 2.33 11.12
N HIS A 87 -8.98 1.09 10.64
CA HIS A 87 -9.36 -0.08 11.42
C HIS A 87 -8.15 -0.95 11.75
N PRO A 88 -8.19 -1.72 12.85
CA PRO A 88 -7.21 -2.77 13.10
C PRO A 88 -7.17 -3.78 11.94
N LEU A 89 -5.97 -4.19 11.55
CA LEU A 89 -5.77 -5.20 10.52
C LEU A 89 -6.31 -6.55 10.99
N GLN A 90 -7.17 -7.16 10.18
CA GLN A 90 -7.50 -8.59 10.29
C GLN A 90 -6.57 -9.35 9.35
N ILE A 91 -5.62 -10.11 9.90
CA ILE A 91 -4.54 -10.70 9.10
C ILE A 91 -5.00 -11.95 8.34
N GLU A 92 -5.92 -12.72 8.90
CA GLU A 92 -6.39 -13.97 8.31
C GLU A 92 -7.11 -13.75 6.96
N PRO A 93 -8.05 -12.80 6.82
CA PRO A 93 -8.65 -12.49 5.52
C PRO A 93 -7.64 -12.01 4.48
N VAL A 94 -6.62 -11.26 4.89
CA VAL A 94 -5.56 -10.78 3.98
C VAL A 94 -4.73 -11.94 3.46
N ILE A 95 -4.34 -12.87 4.33
CA ILE A 95 -3.60 -14.08 3.94
C ILE A 95 -4.45 -14.95 3.00
N GLN A 96 -5.74 -15.14 3.31
CA GLN A 96 -6.64 -15.92 2.47
C GLN A 96 -6.77 -15.32 1.07
N TRP A 97 -6.93 -14.00 0.97
CA TRP A 97 -6.97 -13.30 -0.32
C TRP A 97 -5.66 -13.49 -1.09
N LEU A 98 -4.50 -13.27 -0.45
CA LEU A 98 -3.19 -13.43 -1.09
C LEU A 98 -2.96 -14.85 -1.62
N VAL A 99 -3.27 -15.87 -0.82
CA VAL A 99 -3.14 -17.28 -1.25
C VAL A 99 -4.03 -17.59 -2.44
N GLY A 100 -5.29 -17.13 -2.42
CA GLY A 100 -6.23 -17.30 -3.54
C GLY A 100 -5.77 -16.60 -4.82
N THR A 101 -5.28 -15.36 -4.71
CA THR A 101 -4.78 -14.58 -5.84
C THR A 101 -3.50 -15.17 -6.43
N ILE A 102 -2.56 -15.62 -5.60
CA ILE A 102 -1.32 -16.29 -6.07
C ILE A 102 -1.65 -17.59 -6.80
N ALA A 103 -2.65 -18.33 -6.34
CA ALA A 103 -3.06 -19.60 -6.96
C ALA A 103 -3.89 -19.43 -8.26
N GLU A 104 -4.17 -18.20 -8.70
CA GLU A 104 -5.05 -17.87 -9.85
C GLU A 104 -6.47 -18.48 -9.73
N GLN A 105 -6.90 -18.82 -8.52
CA GLN A 105 -8.22 -19.37 -8.25
C GLN A 105 -9.25 -18.23 -8.15
N HIS A 106 -9.49 -17.54 -9.27
CA HIS A 106 -10.58 -16.58 -9.39
C HIS A 106 -11.91 -17.32 -9.62
N SER A 107 -12.48 -17.88 -8.54
CA SER A 107 -13.93 -18.05 -8.43
C SER A 107 -14.46 -16.84 -7.66
N GLY A 108 -15.13 -15.93 -8.38
CA GLY A 108 -15.50 -14.58 -7.94
C GLY A 108 -15.87 -14.40 -6.47
N PHE A 109 -15.18 -13.47 -5.82
CA PHE A 109 -15.64 -12.80 -4.61
C PHE A 109 -15.39 -11.30 -4.78
N THR A 110 -16.33 -10.65 -5.47
CA THR A 110 -16.61 -9.22 -5.31
C THR A 110 -17.16 -8.97 -3.90
N ASP A 111 -16.79 -7.82 -3.34
CA ASP A 111 -17.27 -7.23 -2.08
C ASP A 111 -16.94 -7.92 -0.76
N TYR A 112 -15.75 -7.62 -0.23
CA TYR A 112 -15.63 -7.20 1.16
C TYR A 112 -14.76 -5.94 1.24
N ALA A 113 -15.35 -4.81 0.88
CA ALA A 113 -14.88 -3.51 1.32
C ALA A 113 -16.12 -2.71 1.71
N TYR A 114 -16.51 -2.84 2.98
CA TYR A 114 -17.43 -1.97 3.71
C TYR A 114 -18.72 -1.58 2.96
N SER A 115 -19.83 -2.24 3.30
CA SER A 115 -21.15 -1.68 3.05
C SER A 115 -21.27 -0.31 3.72
N SER A 116 -21.81 0.65 2.96
CA SER A 116 -22.08 2.04 3.33
C SER A 116 -22.70 2.23 4.70
#